data_AF-M7W3Q0-F1
#
_entry.id   AF-M7W3Q0-F1
#
_cell.length_a   1.000
_cell.length_b   1.000
_cell.length_c   1.000
_cell.angle_alpha   90.00
_cell.angle_beta   90.00
_cell.angle_gamma   90.00
#
_symmetry.space_group_name_H-M   'P 1'
#
loop_
_entity.id
_entity.type
_entity.pdbx_description
1 polymer ?
#
loop_
_entity_poly.entity_id
_entity_poly.type
_entity_poly.pdbx_seq_one_letter_code
_entity_poly.pdbx_strand_id
1 'polypeptide(L)'
;MGNTHSSPTNSVLQIKYQSIEEIENEINQKDIKDVTVFIGIDYTSSNVDSGKKTYGGKNLHLISEELNPYQEVISIISKYLKKYTKEIYLYSFGDSISRGNSTCNMNQKGEAFQSYEEVLETYKITTPLVTLSGPTNISPLIEKAIEKKSQTLNKTVVILLCDGQVTDNKTTIKTIKKASGSGIEVICIGIGDGPFETFRNEITENSQNFHFIEYSTLSERFKEEKEEKMGIATLQYLVNL
;
A
#
# COMPACT_ATOMS: atom_id res chain seq x y z
N MET A 1 -40.20 6.68 -21.49
CA MET A 1 -38.88 7.30 -21.30
C MET A 1 -38.60 7.32 -19.82
N GLY A 2 -37.89 6.31 -19.32
CA GLY A 2 -37.54 6.17 -17.91
C GLY A 2 -36.24 5.38 -17.87
N ASN A 3 -35.13 6.05 -18.19
CA ASN A 3 -33.82 5.48 -17.96
C ASN A 3 -33.58 5.52 -16.46
N THR A 4 -33.81 4.39 -15.80
CA THR A 4 -33.17 4.08 -14.53
C THR A 4 -31.68 3.99 -14.79
N HIS A 5 -30.97 5.11 -14.61
CA HIS A 5 -29.54 5.06 -14.40
C HIS A 5 -29.30 4.29 -13.10
N SER A 6 -28.99 3.01 -13.23
CA SER A 6 -28.37 2.24 -12.17
C SER A 6 -27.03 2.90 -11.85
N SER A 7 -26.97 3.61 -10.72
CA SER A 7 -25.74 4.08 -10.11
C SER A 7 -24.76 2.91 -9.94
N PRO A 8 -23.47 3.02 -10.31
CA PRO A 8 -22.47 2.04 -9.90
C PRO A 8 -22.04 2.34 -8.46
N THR A 9 -22.94 2.11 -7.51
CA THR A 9 -22.57 1.91 -6.10
C THR A 9 -22.22 0.44 -5.92
N ASN A 10 -20.94 0.08 -6.03
CA ASN A 10 -20.33 -1.15 -5.50
C ASN A 10 -18.84 -1.13 -5.89
N SER A 11 -17.85 -1.00 -5.02
CA SER A 11 -17.80 -1.42 -3.61
C SER A 11 -16.69 -0.72 -2.84
N VAL A 12 -17.10 0.00 -1.80
CA VAL A 12 -16.29 0.32 -0.63
C VAL A 12 -15.82 -1.00 -0.01
N LEU A 13 -14.53 -1.31 -0.09
CA LEU A 13 -13.83 -2.41 0.62
C LEU A 13 -14.48 -3.81 0.50
N GLN A 14 -14.10 -4.60 -0.52
CA GLN A 14 -14.53 -6.01 -0.62
C GLN A 14 -13.57 -6.91 0.16
N ILE A 15 -13.95 -7.29 1.37
CA ILE A 15 -13.32 -8.38 2.11
C ILE A 15 -14.03 -9.67 1.72
N LYS A 16 -13.33 -10.59 1.03
CA LYS A 16 -13.92 -11.83 0.50
C LYS A 16 -14.03 -12.95 1.54
N TYR A 17 -13.11 -12.97 2.51
CA TYR A 17 -12.99 -14.02 3.51
C TYR A 17 -13.52 -13.56 4.86
N GLN A 18 -14.15 -14.47 5.60
CA GLN A 18 -14.76 -14.16 6.89
C GLN A 18 -13.73 -14.16 8.02
N SER A 19 -12.67 -14.97 7.90
CA SER A 19 -11.64 -15.16 8.93
C SER A 19 -10.23 -15.29 8.34
N ILE A 20 -9.22 -15.10 9.19
CA ILE A 20 -7.82 -15.37 8.84
C ILE A 20 -7.59 -16.85 8.49
N GLU A 21 -8.21 -17.78 9.19
CA GLU A 21 -8.06 -19.22 8.94
C GLU A 21 -8.51 -19.60 7.51
N GLU A 22 -9.64 -19.04 7.07
CA GLU A 22 -10.18 -19.32 5.73
C GLU A 22 -9.20 -18.94 4.63
N ILE A 23 -8.62 -17.74 4.72
CA ILE A 23 -7.65 -17.27 3.74
C ILE A 23 -6.29 -17.98 3.86
N GLU A 24 -5.86 -18.31 5.08
CA GLU A 24 -4.64 -19.10 5.29
C GLU A 24 -4.73 -20.47 4.61
N ASN A 25 -5.88 -21.12 4.71
CA ASN A 25 -6.13 -22.39 4.04
C ASN A 25 -6.01 -22.26 2.52
N GLU A 26 -6.55 -21.18 1.91
CA GLU A 26 -6.41 -20.97 0.48
C GLU A 26 -4.96 -20.66 0.06
N ILE A 27 -4.24 -19.82 0.83
CA ILE A 27 -2.82 -19.53 0.57
C ILE A 27 -1.99 -20.83 0.60
N ASN A 28 -2.26 -21.70 1.58
CA ASN A 28 -1.58 -22.99 1.71
C ASN A 28 -1.94 -23.95 0.57
N GLN A 29 -3.22 -24.02 0.17
CA GLN A 29 -3.66 -24.83 -0.97
C GLN A 29 -2.99 -24.42 -2.28
N LYS A 30 -2.71 -23.11 -2.45
CA LYS A 30 -2.00 -22.56 -3.61
C LYS A 30 -0.47 -22.62 -3.49
N ASP A 31 0.08 -23.16 -2.40
CA ASP A 31 1.52 -23.20 -2.09
C ASP A 31 2.20 -21.83 -2.21
N ILE A 32 1.50 -20.76 -1.82
CA ILE A 32 2.05 -19.40 -1.87
C ILE A 32 3.03 -19.23 -0.70
N LYS A 33 4.30 -19.09 -1.04
CA LYS A 33 5.42 -18.83 -0.15
C LYS A 33 6.47 -17.98 -0.88
N ASP A 34 7.51 -17.60 -0.14
CA ASP A 34 8.66 -16.87 -0.67
C ASP A 34 8.29 -15.55 -1.40
N VAL A 35 7.29 -14.83 -0.91
CA VAL A 35 6.81 -13.59 -1.52
C VAL A 35 7.87 -12.49 -1.37
N THR A 36 8.17 -11.80 -2.46
CA THR A 36 8.96 -10.56 -2.46
C THR A 36 7.99 -9.38 -2.30
N VAL A 37 8.13 -8.61 -1.22
CA VAL A 37 7.26 -7.49 -0.88
C VAL A 37 8.00 -6.17 -1.06
N PHE A 38 7.42 -5.27 -1.85
CA PHE A 38 7.85 -3.88 -1.95
C PHE A 38 6.87 -3.01 -1.15
N ILE A 39 7.36 -2.21 -0.22
CA ILE A 39 6.58 -1.22 0.52
C ILE A 39 7.00 0.18 0.06
N GLY A 40 6.04 0.96 -0.39
CA GLY A 40 6.20 2.37 -0.72
C GLY A 40 5.59 3.27 0.34
N ILE A 41 6.38 4.19 0.89
CA ILE A 41 5.93 5.22 1.84
C ILE A 41 5.79 6.55 1.10
N ASP A 42 4.58 7.08 1.10
CA ASP A 42 4.27 8.42 0.59
C ASP A 42 4.72 9.48 1.59
N TYR A 43 5.70 10.30 1.23
CA TYR A 43 6.18 11.45 2.01
C TYR A 43 5.80 12.79 1.36
N THR A 44 4.62 12.87 0.76
CA THR A 44 4.11 14.13 0.23
C THR A 44 3.63 15.08 1.31
N SER A 45 3.60 16.39 1.01
CA SER A 45 3.21 17.43 1.95
C SER A 45 1.75 17.37 2.38
N SER A 46 0.87 16.67 1.66
CA SER A 46 -0.53 16.48 2.05
C SER A 46 -0.67 15.82 3.43
N ASN A 47 0.29 14.97 3.81
CA ASN A 47 0.30 14.27 5.10
C ASN A 47 0.24 15.20 6.32
N VAL A 48 0.65 16.46 6.17
CA VAL A 48 0.55 17.48 7.23
C VAL A 48 -0.91 17.77 7.58
N ASP A 49 -1.80 17.76 6.59
CA ASP A 49 -3.19 18.17 6.69
C ASP A 49 -4.19 17.02 6.58
N SER A 50 -3.79 15.85 6.05
CA SER A 50 -4.65 14.69 5.80
C SER A 50 -5.05 13.91 7.06
N GLY A 51 -4.64 14.36 8.25
CA GLY A 51 -5.03 13.79 9.55
C GLY A 51 -6.08 14.60 10.32
N LYS A 52 -6.72 15.59 9.69
CA LYS A 52 -7.67 16.51 10.35
C LYS A 52 -8.84 15.79 11.03
N LYS A 53 -9.42 14.80 10.37
CA LYS A 53 -10.57 14.03 10.91
C LYS A 53 -10.11 12.73 11.55
N THR A 54 -9.18 12.03 10.89
CA THR A 54 -8.80 10.64 11.21
C THR A 54 -7.64 10.53 12.20
N TYR A 55 -6.89 11.61 12.42
CA TYR A 55 -5.73 11.61 13.32
C TYR A 55 -5.65 12.88 14.18
N GLY A 56 -6.81 13.42 14.56
CA GLY A 56 -6.92 14.52 15.52
C GLY A 56 -6.21 15.82 15.11
N GLY A 57 -6.10 16.11 13.82
CA GLY A 57 -5.41 17.30 13.33
C GLY A 57 -3.88 17.18 13.26
N LYS A 58 -3.32 16.00 13.53
CA LYS A 58 -1.88 15.77 13.51
C LYS A 58 -1.41 15.37 12.11
N ASN A 59 -0.13 15.63 11.83
CA ASN A 59 0.56 15.08 10.67
C ASN A 59 0.55 13.54 10.74
N LEU A 60 0.18 12.87 9.65
CA LEU A 60 0.11 11.40 9.57
C LEU A 60 1.46 10.71 9.79
N HIS A 61 2.58 11.42 9.61
CA HIS A 61 3.95 10.97 9.88
C HIS A 61 4.48 11.34 11.27
N LEU A 62 3.68 11.96 12.15
CA LEU A 62 4.16 12.38 13.47
C LEU A 62 4.71 11.18 14.25
N ILE A 63 6.02 11.19 14.54
CA ILE A 63 6.66 10.17 15.39
C ILE A 63 6.47 10.57 16.85
N SER A 64 5.84 9.69 17.63
CA SER A 64 5.59 9.87 19.06
C SER A 64 5.68 8.53 19.81
N GLU A 65 5.31 8.50 21.10
CA GLU A 65 5.16 7.25 21.85
C GLU A 65 4.04 6.37 21.28
N GLU A 66 2.95 7.00 20.80
CA GLU A 66 1.87 6.34 20.09
C GLU A 66 2.26 6.13 18.62
N LEU A 67 1.83 5.00 18.05
CA LEU A 67 2.00 4.70 16.63
C LEU A 67 1.15 5.66 15.80
N ASN A 68 1.76 6.27 14.80
CA ASN A 68 1.02 6.99 13.78
C ASN A 68 0.31 6.01 12.82
N PRO A 69 -0.64 6.48 11.98
CA PRO A 69 -1.40 5.61 11.09
C PRO A 69 -0.55 4.79 10.11
N TYR A 70 0.59 5.31 9.64
CA TYR A 70 1.53 4.54 8.81
C TYR A 70 2.18 3.41 9.62
N GLN A 71 2.65 3.68 10.83
CA GLN A 71 3.23 2.68 11.72
C GLN A 71 2.22 1.60 12.11
N GLU A 72 0.96 1.99 12.37
CA GLU A 72 -0.13 1.05 12.62
C GLU A 72 -0.32 0.11 11.43
N VAL A 73 -0.49 0.67 10.22
CA VAL A 73 -0.70 -0.12 9.00
C VAL A 73 0.48 -1.06 8.73
N ILE A 74 1.72 -0.56 8.81
CA ILE A 74 2.92 -1.39 8.65
C ILE A 74 2.89 -2.53 9.67
N SER A 75 2.66 -2.24 10.95
CA SER A 75 2.62 -3.27 12.01
C SER A 75 1.58 -4.35 11.73
N ILE A 76 0.38 -3.96 11.28
CA ILE A 76 -0.70 -4.89 10.94
C ILE A 76 -0.32 -5.76 9.74
N ILE A 77 0.13 -5.17 8.61
CA ILE A 77 0.49 -5.98 7.43
C ILE A 77 1.67 -6.90 7.74
N SER A 78 2.63 -6.46 8.54
CA SER A 78 3.78 -7.26 8.98
C SER A 78 3.36 -8.49 9.77
N LYS A 79 2.40 -8.33 10.70
CA LYS A 79 1.85 -9.43 11.51
C LYS A 79 1.37 -10.60 10.64
N TYR A 80 0.70 -10.31 9.53
CA TYR A 80 0.07 -11.32 8.67
C TYR A 80 0.94 -11.77 7.48
N LEU A 81 1.74 -10.87 6.89
CA LEU A 81 2.55 -11.19 5.71
C LEU A 81 3.85 -11.93 6.05
N LYS A 82 4.43 -11.70 7.23
CA LYS A 82 5.78 -12.20 7.60
C LYS A 82 6.01 -13.70 7.36
N LYS A 83 4.99 -14.54 7.52
CA LYS A 83 5.07 -15.99 7.32
C LYS A 83 5.24 -16.40 5.84
N TYR A 84 4.88 -15.53 4.92
CA TYR A 84 4.96 -15.78 3.48
C TYR A 84 6.08 -14.99 2.81
N THR A 85 6.62 -13.97 3.47
CA THR A 85 7.60 -13.05 2.90
C THR A 85 9.02 -13.59 2.98
N LYS A 86 9.76 -13.50 1.87
CA LYS A 86 11.20 -13.82 1.79
C LYS A 86 12.09 -12.61 1.64
N GLU A 87 11.64 -11.60 0.90
CA GLU A 87 12.40 -10.36 0.69
C GLU A 87 11.48 -9.17 0.93
N ILE A 88 11.96 -8.17 1.68
CA ILE A 88 11.23 -6.92 1.92
C ILE A 88 12.07 -5.76 1.41
N TYR A 89 11.47 -4.92 0.57
CA TYR A 89 12.09 -3.69 0.08
C TYR A 89 11.27 -2.50 0.53
N LEU A 90 11.90 -1.51 1.15
CA LEU A 90 11.24 -0.27 1.59
C LEU A 90 11.74 0.91 0.77
N TYR A 91 10.82 1.62 0.16
CA TYR A 91 11.11 2.81 -0.64
C TYR A 91 10.24 3.99 -0.20
N SER A 92 10.77 5.20 -0.35
CA SER A 92 10.00 6.44 -0.24
C SER A 92 9.75 7.06 -1.61
N PHE A 93 8.65 7.82 -1.71
CA PHE A 93 8.36 8.71 -2.84
C PHE A 93 7.69 9.99 -2.37
N GLY A 94 7.72 11.03 -3.20
CA GLY A 94 7.06 12.31 -2.93
C GLY A 94 7.78 13.22 -1.94
N ASP A 95 8.95 12.83 -1.45
CA ASP A 95 9.83 13.68 -0.66
C ASP A 95 10.63 14.69 -1.52
N SER A 96 11.27 15.66 -0.86
CA SER A 96 12.01 16.75 -1.54
C SER A 96 13.25 16.31 -2.33
N ILE A 97 13.76 15.10 -2.11
CA ILE A 97 14.86 14.49 -2.85
C ILE A 97 14.29 13.78 -4.09
N SER A 98 13.23 13.00 -3.93
CA SER A 98 12.63 12.27 -5.05
C SER A 98 11.82 13.14 -6.02
N ARG A 99 11.17 14.20 -5.52
CA ARG A 99 10.41 15.22 -6.30
C ARG A 99 9.52 14.63 -7.42
N GLY A 100 8.96 13.45 -7.19
CA GLY A 100 8.12 12.74 -8.15
C GLY A 100 8.83 12.18 -9.40
N ASN A 101 10.16 12.23 -9.48
CA ASN A 101 10.94 11.70 -10.61
C ASN A 101 11.71 10.43 -10.26
N SER A 102 11.82 10.09 -8.98
CA SER A 102 12.54 8.91 -8.50
C SER A 102 11.87 8.32 -7.27
N THR A 103 12.46 7.24 -6.76
CA THR A 103 12.18 6.70 -5.43
C THR A 103 13.49 6.54 -4.69
N CYS A 104 13.46 6.64 -3.37
CA CYS A 104 14.65 6.42 -2.56
C CYS A 104 14.54 5.08 -1.84
N ASN A 105 15.54 4.21 -1.99
CA ASN A 105 15.65 3.02 -1.16
C ASN A 105 15.95 3.48 0.26
N MET A 106 15.10 3.11 1.22
CA MET A 106 15.26 3.50 2.61
C MET A 106 16.29 2.63 3.34
N ASN A 107 16.66 1.48 2.77
CA ASN A 107 17.87 0.75 3.17
C ASN A 107 19.08 1.35 2.45
N GLN A 108 19.95 2.03 3.21
CA GLN A 108 21.16 2.67 2.65
C GLN A 108 22.13 1.67 1.99
N LYS A 109 22.05 0.37 2.33
CA LYS A 109 22.86 -0.67 1.70
C LYS A 109 22.33 -1.09 0.32
N GLY A 110 21.12 -0.68 -0.04
CA GLY A 110 20.46 -1.08 -1.28
C GLY A 110 19.88 -2.51 -1.25
N GLU A 111 19.97 -3.19 -0.11
CA GLU A 111 19.59 -4.60 0.06
C GLU A 111 18.14 -4.74 0.58
N ALA A 112 17.62 -5.97 0.54
CA ALA A 112 16.36 -6.30 1.23
C ALA A 112 16.54 -6.20 2.75
N PHE A 113 15.47 -5.81 3.44
CA PHE A 113 15.38 -5.89 4.91
C PHE A 113 15.28 -7.36 5.35
N GLN A 114 15.88 -7.67 6.50
CA GLN A 114 15.83 -9.02 7.06
C GLN A 114 14.53 -9.29 7.81
N SER A 115 13.86 -8.23 8.26
CA SER A 115 12.63 -8.32 9.05
C SER A 115 11.75 -7.09 8.88
N TYR A 116 10.46 -7.23 9.23
CA TYR A 116 9.55 -6.09 9.27
C TYR A 116 9.80 -5.17 10.46
N GLU A 117 10.42 -5.69 11.52
CA GLU A 117 10.88 -4.92 12.67
C GLU A 117 11.93 -3.90 12.22
N GLU A 118 12.88 -4.29 11.36
CA GLU A 118 13.85 -3.36 10.76
C GLU A 118 13.18 -2.31 9.86
N VAL A 119 12.10 -2.68 9.15
CA VAL A 119 11.31 -1.74 8.34
C VAL A 119 10.68 -0.66 9.22
N LEU A 120 10.05 -1.06 10.33
CA LEU A 120 9.45 -0.13 11.30
C LEU A 120 10.49 0.75 11.99
N GLU A 121 11.63 0.18 12.36
CA GLU A 121 12.74 0.94 12.96
C GLU A 121 13.31 1.96 11.96
N THR A 122 13.53 1.53 10.71
CA THR A 122 14.00 2.43 9.65
C THR A 122 13.02 3.55 9.40
N TYR A 123 11.72 3.25 9.31
CA TYR A 123 10.68 4.27 9.19
C TYR A 123 10.76 5.28 10.36
N LYS A 124 10.87 4.81 11.61
CA LYS A 124 10.98 5.68 12.81
C LYS A 124 12.19 6.61 12.78
N ILE A 125 13.35 6.13 12.34
CA ILE A 125 14.60 6.88 12.31
C ILE A 125 14.63 7.86 11.12
N THR A 126 14.11 7.46 9.98
CA THR A 126 14.18 8.25 8.73
C THR A 126 13.10 9.31 8.65
N THR A 127 11.86 9.02 9.08
CA THR A 127 10.71 9.93 8.96
C THR A 127 11.00 11.35 9.47
N PRO A 128 11.62 11.55 10.66
CA PRO A 128 11.92 12.90 11.16
C PRO A 128 12.94 13.68 10.32
N LEU A 129 13.73 13.00 9.49
CA LEU A 129 14.76 13.59 8.63
C LEU A 129 14.25 13.90 7.21
N VAL A 130 13.07 13.38 6.85
CA VAL A 130 12.50 13.57 5.51
C VAL A 130 11.80 14.92 5.42
N THR A 131 12.13 15.69 4.39
CA THR A 131 11.37 16.90 4.04
C THR A 131 10.27 16.53 3.06
N LEU A 132 9.01 16.67 3.49
CA LEU A 132 7.83 16.34 2.70
C LEU A 132 7.72 17.25 1.46
N SER A 133 7.25 16.71 0.33
CA SER A 133 7.16 17.46 -0.93
C SER A 133 6.06 16.94 -1.86
N GLY A 134 6.34 16.87 -3.16
CA GLY A 134 5.51 16.25 -4.18
C GLY A 134 6.20 16.32 -5.53
N PRO A 135 5.52 15.91 -6.62
CA PRO A 135 4.21 15.27 -6.66
C PRO A 135 4.22 13.80 -6.19
N THR A 136 3.02 13.23 -6.02
CA THR A 136 2.82 11.81 -5.76
C THR A 136 3.03 11.02 -7.05
N ASN A 137 4.17 10.32 -7.18
CA ASN A 137 4.45 9.45 -8.32
C ASN A 137 4.92 8.06 -7.86
N ILE A 138 4.10 7.06 -8.09
CA ILE A 138 4.36 5.67 -7.69
C ILE A 138 5.03 4.84 -8.79
N SER A 139 5.09 5.36 -10.02
CA SER A 139 5.64 4.63 -11.17
C SER A 139 7.10 4.18 -10.97
N PRO A 140 8.03 5.01 -10.45
CA PRO A 140 9.41 4.57 -10.26
C PRO A 140 9.54 3.37 -9.30
N LEU A 141 8.66 3.27 -8.30
CA LEU A 141 8.69 2.15 -7.34
C LEU A 141 8.22 0.86 -8.02
N ILE A 142 7.12 0.94 -8.78
CA ILE A 142 6.60 -0.19 -9.52
C ILE A 142 7.63 -0.66 -10.56
N GLU A 143 8.36 0.26 -11.20
CA GLU A 143 9.45 -0.09 -12.11
C GLU A 143 10.59 -0.85 -11.42
N LYS A 144 10.95 -0.48 -10.18
CA LYS A 144 11.91 -1.25 -9.36
C LYS A 144 11.41 -2.64 -9.00
N ALA A 145 10.12 -2.78 -8.70
CA ALA A 145 9.52 -4.09 -8.47
C ALA A 145 9.54 -4.96 -9.74
N ILE A 146 9.26 -4.39 -10.92
CA ILE A 146 9.36 -5.09 -12.21
C ILE A 146 10.81 -5.53 -12.49
N GLU A 147 11.78 -4.64 -12.28
CA GLU A 147 13.21 -4.92 -12.43
C GLU A 147 13.61 -6.12 -11.57
N LYS A 148 13.26 -6.12 -10.28
CA LYS A 148 13.55 -7.22 -9.36
C LYS A 148 12.81 -8.51 -9.75
N LYS A 149 11.53 -8.42 -10.12
CA LYS A 149 10.72 -9.57 -10.55
C LYS A 149 11.33 -10.29 -11.76
N SER A 150 12.01 -9.57 -12.66
CA SER A 150 12.71 -10.20 -13.79
C SER A 150 13.87 -11.13 -13.38
N GLN A 151 14.33 -11.04 -12.12
CA GLN A 151 15.44 -11.81 -11.57
C GLN A 151 14.99 -12.96 -10.66
N THR A 152 13.68 -13.11 -10.41
CA THR A 152 13.14 -14.12 -9.48
C THR A 152 11.80 -14.71 -9.94
N LEU A 153 11.56 -15.97 -9.62
CA LEU A 153 10.27 -16.63 -9.86
C LEU A 153 9.27 -16.36 -8.73
N ASN A 154 9.72 -15.84 -7.59
CA ASN A 154 8.90 -15.53 -6.43
C ASN A 154 7.70 -14.66 -6.78
N LYS A 155 6.57 -14.88 -6.11
CA LYS A 155 5.44 -13.94 -6.19
C LYS A 155 5.91 -12.57 -5.69
N THR A 156 5.54 -11.51 -6.40
CA THR A 156 5.90 -10.14 -6.03
C THR A 156 4.66 -9.30 -5.83
N VAL A 157 4.61 -8.56 -4.72
CA VAL A 157 3.54 -7.62 -4.41
C VAL A 157 4.12 -6.26 -4.08
N VAL A 158 3.48 -5.20 -4.57
CA VAL A 158 3.78 -3.81 -4.22
C VAL A 158 2.68 -3.31 -3.31
N ILE A 159 3.04 -2.87 -2.11
CA ILE A 159 2.14 -2.28 -1.12
C ILE A 159 2.50 -0.79 -0.99
N LEU A 160 1.57 0.09 -1.33
CA LEU A 160 1.74 1.54 -1.28
C LEU A 160 0.96 2.07 -0.09
N LEU A 161 1.60 2.85 0.77
CA LEU A 161 0.94 3.57 1.86
C LEU A 161 0.83 5.03 1.43
N CYS A 162 -0.40 5.48 1.16
CA CYS A 162 -0.71 6.69 0.41
C CYS A 162 -1.77 7.51 1.16
N ASP A 163 -1.63 8.85 1.25
CA ASP A 163 -2.62 9.70 1.94
C ASP A 163 -3.61 10.40 0.99
N GLY A 164 -3.37 10.32 -0.31
CA GLY A 164 -4.19 11.00 -1.30
C GLY A 164 -3.87 10.67 -2.75
N GLN A 165 -4.23 11.60 -3.63
CA GLN A 165 -4.25 11.40 -5.08
C GLN A 165 -2.85 11.33 -5.69
N VAL A 166 -2.71 10.48 -6.71
CA VAL A 166 -1.55 10.47 -7.60
C VAL A 166 -1.65 11.60 -8.63
N THR A 167 -0.52 12.23 -8.95
CA THR A 167 -0.51 13.44 -9.79
C THR A 167 -0.51 13.13 -11.30
N ASP A 168 -0.05 11.95 -11.73
CA ASP A 168 -0.10 11.51 -13.14
C ASP A 168 -0.71 10.11 -13.27
N ASN A 169 -2.04 10.07 -13.39
CA ASN A 169 -2.80 8.82 -13.49
C ASN A 169 -2.52 8.08 -14.80
N LYS A 170 -2.20 8.76 -15.91
CA LYS A 170 -1.94 8.09 -17.20
C LYS A 170 -0.64 7.29 -17.15
N THR A 171 0.44 7.89 -16.67
CA THR A 171 1.72 7.21 -16.51
C THR A 171 1.59 6.09 -15.47
N THR A 172 0.88 6.34 -14.39
CA THR A 172 0.62 5.36 -13.34
C THR A 172 -0.12 4.14 -13.86
N ILE A 173 -1.24 4.32 -14.58
CA ILE A 173 -2.01 3.22 -15.19
C ILE A 173 -1.14 2.41 -16.14
N LYS A 174 -0.33 3.08 -16.98
CA LYS A 174 0.59 2.40 -17.90
C LYS A 174 1.60 1.54 -17.14
N THR A 175 2.19 2.06 -16.06
CA THR A 175 3.17 1.32 -15.25
C THR A 175 2.52 0.15 -14.50
N ILE A 176 1.30 0.33 -13.97
CA ILE A 176 0.54 -0.75 -13.32
C ILE A 176 0.19 -1.87 -14.33
N LYS A 177 -0.23 -1.53 -15.55
CA LYS A 177 -0.46 -2.53 -16.62
C LYS A 177 0.83 -3.28 -16.98
N LYS A 178 1.98 -2.59 -16.99
CA LYS A 178 3.28 -3.24 -17.19
C LYS A 178 3.59 -4.23 -16.06
N ALA A 179 3.32 -3.84 -14.81
CA ALA A 179 3.45 -4.73 -13.65
C ALA A 179 2.53 -5.95 -13.73
N SER A 180 1.30 -5.78 -14.22
CA SER A 180 0.37 -6.90 -14.48
C SER A 180 0.99 -7.94 -15.41
N GLY A 181 1.62 -7.49 -16.50
CA GLY A 181 2.32 -8.37 -17.45
C GLY A 181 3.52 -9.11 -16.86
N SER A 182 4.02 -8.69 -15.68
CA SER A 182 5.08 -9.36 -14.91
C SER A 182 4.54 -10.19 -13.73
N GLY A 183 3.22 -10.30 -13.57
CA GLY A 183 2.57 -11.02 -12.48
C GLY A 183 2.70 -10.31 -11.12
N ILE A 184 2.74 -8.98 -11.13
CA ILE A 184 2.83 -8.15 -9.91
C ILE A 184 1.46 -7.57 -9.58
N GLU A 185 1.02 -7.81 -8.35
CA GLU A 185 -0.14 -7.17 -7.74
C GLU A 185 0.27 -5.87 -7.04
N VAL A 186 -0.55 -4.82 -7.18
CA VAL A 186 -0.35 -3.52 -6.54
C VAL A 186 -1.50 -3.26 -5.58
N ILE A 187 -1.19 -3.04 -4.30
CA ILE A 187 -2.15 -2.75 -3.23
C ILE A 187 -1.86 -1.34 -2.71
N CYS A 188 -2.71 -0.34 -2.95
CA CYS A 188 -2.63 0.96 -2.24
C CYS A 188 -3.50 0.90 -1.00
N ILE A 189 -2.94 1.29 0.13
CA ILE A 189 -3.62 1.46 1.39
C ILE A 189 -3.73 2.97 1.63
N GLY A 190 -4.94 3.49 1.48
CA GLY A 190 -5.29 4.88 1.72
C GLY A 190 -5.33 5.17 3.22
N ILE A 191 -4.46 6.07 3.68
CA ILE A 191 -4.31 6.47 5.09
C ILE A 191 -4.74 7.92 5.24
N GLY A 192 -5.54 8.23 6.25
CA GLY A 192 -5.98 9.60 6.51
C GLY A 192 -7.35 9.92 5.90
N ASP A 193 -7.58 11.21 5.70
CA ASP A 193 -8.89 11.80 5.37
C ASP A 193 -9.28 11.68 3.89
N GLY A 194 -8.34 11.36 3.00
CA GLY A 194 -8.56 11.38 1.55
C GLY A 194 -8.72 12.79 0.98
N PRO A 195 -9.40 12.97 -0.18
CA PRO A 195 -10.31 12.03 -0.83
C PRO A 195 -9.60 10.97 -1.68
N PHE A 196 -10.10 9.73 -1.61
CA PHE A 196 -9.54 8.59 -2.36
C PHE A 196 -10.34 8.18 -3.60
N GLU A 197 -11.62 8.58 -3.68
CA GLU A 197 -12.57 8.02 -4.64
C GLU A 197 -12.12 8.19 -6.11
N THR A 198 -11.78 9.41 -6.54
CA THR A 198 -11.39 9.68 -7.93
C THR A 198 -10.15 8.87 -8.34
N PHE A 199 -9.12 8.90 -7.50
CA PHE A 199 -7.87 8.17 -7.73
C PHE A 199 -8.10 6.66 -7.78
N ARG A 200 -8.84 6.13 -6.80
CA ARG A 200 -9.21 4.72 -6.74
C ARG A 200 -9.98 4.31 -7.99
N ASN A 201 -11.06 5.01 -8.32
CA ASN A 201 -11.95 4.63 -9.42
C ASN A 201 -11.20 4.69 -10.75
N GLU A 202 -10.45 5.77 -11.02
CA GLU A 202 -9.71 5.91 -12.27
C GLU A 202 -8.70 4.78 -12.49
N ILE A 203 -7.96 4.36 -11.46
CA ILE A 203 -6.97 3.29 -11.61
C ILE A 203 -7.63 1.92 -11.66
N THR A 204 -8.55 1.62 -10.75
CA THR A 204 -9.23 0.31 -10.66
C THR A 204 -10.04 -0.01 -11.92
N GLU A 205 -10.72 0.97 -12.51
CA GLU A 205 -11.45 0.81 -13.78
C GLU A 205 -10.51 0.46 -14.96
N ASN A 206 -9.24 0.84 -14.85
CA ASN A 206 -8.26 0.66 -15.91
C ASN A 206 -7.23 -0.45 -15.63
N SER A 207 -7.15 -0.99 -14.42
CA SER A 207 -6.08 -1.90 -13.99
C SER A 207 -6.59 -2.96 -13.02
N GLN A 208 -6.72 -4.21 -13.48
CA GLN A 208 -7.26 -5.32 -12.69
C GLN A 208 -6.32 -5.81 -11.57
N ASN A 209 -5.01 -5.59 -11.71
CA ASN A 209 -3.99 -5.92 -10.72
C ASN A 209 -3.74 -4.79 -9.70
N PHE A 210 -4.61 -3.78 -9.68
CA PHE A 210 -4.57 -2.71 -8.69
C PHE A 210 -5.73 -2.83 -7.73
N HIS A 211 -5.40 -2.85 -6.45
CA HIS A 211 -6.33 -3.01 -5.36
C HIS A 211 -6.20 -1.84 -4.39
N PHE A 212 -7.32 -1.36 -3.88
CA PHE A 212 -7.34 -0.21 -2.97
C PHE A 212 -8.04 -0.56 -1.67
N ILE A 213 -7.37 -0.30 -0.55
CA ILE A 213 -7.87 -0.50 0.80
C ILE A 213 -7.92 0.86 1.48
N GLU A 214 -9.10 1.34 1.86
CA GLU A 214 -9.25 2.60 2.58
C GLU A 214 -9.18 2.33 4.10
N TYR A 215 -8.02 2.57 4.71
CA TYR A 215 -7.75 2.17 6.10
C TYR A 215 -8.63 2.92 7.10
N SER A 216 -8.91 4.20 6.87
CA SER A 216 -9.80 5.00 7.74
C SER A 216 -11.22 4.45 7.74
N THR A 217 -11.80 4.19 6.57
CA THR A 217 -13.12 3.55 6.43
C THR A 217 -13.16 2.14 7.03
N LEU A 218 -12.11 1.33 6.83
CA LEU A 218 -12.02 0.00 7.44
C LEU A 218 -12.01 0.10 8.97
N SER A 219 -11.17 0.99 9.51
CA SER A 219 -11.02 1.20 10.95
C SER A 219 -12.32 1.66 11.60
N GLU A 220 -13.04 2.60 10.98
CA GLU A 220 -14.33 3.08 11.48
C GLU A 220 -15.39 1.97 11.46
N ARG A 221 -15.43 1.18 10.39
CA ARG A 221 -16.44 0.12 10.20
C ARG A 221 -16.26 -1.05 11.17
N PHE A 222 -15.03 -1.52 11.35
CA PHE A 222 -14.75 -2.76 12.07
C PHE A 222 -14.20 -2.56 13.49
N LYS A 223 -13.77 -1.35 13.85
CA LYS A 223 -13.35 -0.97 15.21
C LYS A 223 -12.36 -1.97 15.82
N GLU A 224 -12.82 -2.80 16.77
CA GLU A 224 -11.99 -3.80 17.47
C GLU A 224 -11.45 -4.88 16.52
N GLU A 225 -12.18 -5.20 15.44
CA GLU A 225 -11.77 -6.18 14.43
C GLU A 225 -10.90 -5.57 13.31
N LYS A 226 -10.54 -4.28 13.40
CA LYS A 226 -9.83 -3.56 12.31
C LYS A 226 -8.54 -4.26 11.88
N GLU A 227 -7.76 -4.79 12.83
CA GLU A 227 -6.49 -5.45 12.51
C GLU A 227 -6.72 -6.75 11.72
N GLU A 228 -7.69 -7.56 12.14
CA GLU A 228 -8.02 -8.82 11.48
C GLU A 228 -8.53 -8.54 10.07
N LYS A 229 -9.48 -7.62 9.93
CA LYS A 229 -10.06 -7.26 8.63
C LYS A 229 -9.04 -6.64 7.69
N MET A 230 -8.11 -5.85 8.21
CA MET A 230 -6.99 -5.31 7.43
C MET A 230 -6.01 -6.42 7.00
N GLY A 231 -5.74 -7.40 7.88
CA GLY A 231 -4.98 -8.60 7.56
C GLY A 231 -5.59 -9.39 6.42
N ILE A 232 -6.89 -9.70 6.51
CA ILE A 232 -7.64 -10.40 5.46
C ILE A 232 -7.61 -9.60 4.15
N ALA A 233 -7.92 -8.30 4.22
CA ALA A 233 -7.94 -7.42 3.05
C ALA A 233 -6.57 -7.34 2.34
N THR A 234 -5.47 -7.45 3.09
CA THR A 234 -4.13 -7.48 2.51
C THR A 234 -3.80 -8.85 1.92
N LEU A 235 -4.05 -9.92 2.67
CA LEU A 235 -3.74 -11.29 2.27
C LEU A 235 -4.54 -11.74 1.04
N GLN A 236 -5.78 -11.28 0.85
CA GLN A 236 -6.64 -11.75 -0.24
C GLN A 236 -6.07 -11.43 -1.63
N TYR A 237 -5.20 -10.44 -1.72
CA TYR A 237 -4.53 -10.11 -2.97
C TYR A 237 -3.30 -10.97 -3.23
N LEU A 238 -2.82 -11.73 -2.24
CA LEU A 238 -1.87 -12.82 -2.47
C LEU A 238 -2.52 -14.02 -3.15
N VAL A 239 -3.82 -14.26 -2.98
CA VAL A 239 -4.52 -15.41 -3.58
C VAL A 239 -5.21 -15.09 -4.91
N ASN A 240 -5.29 -13.82 -5.32
CA ASN A 240 -6.04 -13.38 -6.50
C ASN A 240 -5.43 -13.79 -7.88
N LEU A 241 -4.52 -14.77 -7.92
CA LEU A 241 -3.95 -15.35 -9.15
C LEU A 241 -4.20 -16.86 -9.21
#